data_AF-A0A069I4Z1-F1
#
_entry.id   AF-A0A069I4Z1-F1
#
_cell.length_a   1.000
_cell.length_b   1.000
_cell.length_c   1.000
_cell.angle_alpha   90.00
_cell.angle_beta   90.00
_cell.angle_gamma   90.00
#
_symmetry.space_group_name_H-M   'P 1'
#
loop_
_entity.id
_entity.type
_entity.pdbx_description
1 polymer ?
#
loop_
_entity_poly.entity_id
_entity_poly.type
_entity_poly.pdbx_seq_one_letter_code
_entity_poly.pdbx_strand_id
1 'polypeptide(L)'
;MEESTQSRWIVACVLVVAAAAATGVALKAKRYLEPPSGGPQTLREGRQLRIDATDAVQLGRGMQLYAQACASCHGVKLEGQPNWRERLANGRMPAPPHDASGHTWHHADAVLFAITKNGLVAGVTAPKGYVSDMPAFGQSMSDDDIIAVLAYIKSTWPEKMAAVQREATAQYASPK
;
A
#
# COMPACT_ATOMS: atom_id res chain seq x y z
N MET A 1 -66.36 19.26 -3.16
CA MET A 1 -65.82 18.26 -4.10
C MET A 1 -65.30 19.05 -5.29
N GLU A 2 -64.15 19.67 -5.08
CA GLU A 2 -62.83 19.24 -5.61
C GLU A 2 -62.59 19.96 -6.95
N GLU A 3 -61.91 21.10 -6.94
CA GLU A 3 -60.46 21.20 -7.18
C GLU A 3 -59.99 20.26 -8.31
N SER A 4 -59.84 20.82 -9.51
CA SER A 4 -58.95 20.28 -10.53
C SER A 4 -58.03 21.39 -10.99
N THR A 5 -57.01 21.55 -10.17
CA THR A 5 -55.83 22.40 -10.31
C THR A 5 -54.96 21.78 -11.41
N GLN A 6 -55.38 21.97 -12.65
CA GLN A 6 -54.61 21.57 -13.83
C GLN A 6 -54.70 22.68 -14.89
N SER A 7 -53.53 23.07 -15.37
CA SER A 7 -53.34 23.98 -16.50
C SER A 7 -53.55 25.46 -16.18
N ARG A 8 -52.45 26.12 -15.82
CA ARG A 8 -52.02 27.46 -16.23
C ARG A 8 -50.69 27.73 -15.52
N TRP A 9 -49.85 28.60 -16.07
CA TRP A 9 -48.50 28.94 -15.59
C TRP A 9 -47.32 28.11 -16.14
N ILE A 10 -47.47 27.63 -17.38
CA ILE A 10 -46.33 27.40 -18.31
C ILE A 10 -45.56 28.72 -18.63
N VAL A 11 -45.94 29.89 -18.08
CA VAL A 11 -45.32 31.16 -18.44
C VAL A 11 -45.06 31.98 -17.18
N ALA A 12 -43.82 31.91 -16.66
CA ALA A 12 -43.08 32.99 -16.00
C ALA A 12 -42.04 32.42 -15.01
N CYS A 13 -40.86 32.04 -15.51
CA CYS A 13 -39.61 32.11 -14.75
C CYS A 13 -38.40 32.16 -15.70
N VAL A 14 -38.56 32.88 -16.82
CA VAL A 14 -37.44 33.37 -17.62
C VAL A 14 -37.08 34.74 -17.05
N LEU A 15 -35.85 34.82 -16.52
CA LEU A 15 -35.03 35.99 -16.19
C LEU A 15 -34.79 36.32 -14.69
N VAL A 16 -33.48 36.38 -14.40
CA VAL A 16 -32.76 37.19 -13.40
C VAL A 16 -32.47 36.54 -12.03
N VAL A 17 -31.28 35.92 -11.91
CA VAL A 17 -30.27 36.18 -10.83
C VAL A 17 -28.89 35.81 -11.42
N ALA A 18 -28.17 36.77 -12.00
CA ALA A 18 -27.11 37.58 -11.37
C ALA A 18 -25.78 36.82 -11.15
N ALA A 19 -24.74 37.42 -11.71
CA ALA A 19 -23.35 36.99 -11.70
C ALA A 19 -22.78 36.75 -10.29
N ALA A 20 -21.97 35.71 -10.14
CA ALA A 20 -21.00 35.61 -9.06
C ALA A 20 -19.76 34.82 -9.50
N ALA A 21 -18.65 35.55 -9.60
CA ALA A 21 -17.28 35.11 -9.35
C ALA A 21 -16.70 33.97 -10.21
N ALA A 22 -16.17 34.36 -11.38
CA ALA A 22 -15.02 33.67 -11.98
C ALA A 22 -13.77 33.96 -11.13
N THR A 23 -13.59 33.24 -10.02
CA THR A 23 -12.33 33.19 -9.27
C THR A 23 -12.12 31.78 -8.77
N GLY A 24 -11.04 31.13 -9.23
CA GLY A 24 -10.53 29.93 -8.57
C GLY A 24 -10.19 28.72 -9.44
N VAL A 25 -9.74 28.89 -10.68
CA VAL A 25 -9.03 27.81 -11.39
C VAL A 25 -7.61 28.26 -11.69
N ALA A 26 -6.71 28.15 -10.70
CA ALA A 26 -5.26 27.99 -10.91
C ALA A 26 -4.53 27.94 -9.55
N LEU A 27 -4.57 26.82 -8.84
CA LEU A 27 -3.59 26.50 -7.78
C LEU A 27 -3.61 25.00 -7.44
N LYS A 28 -3.50 24.14 -8.47
CA LYS A 28 -3.22 22.70 -8.25
C LYS A 28 -2.19 22.11 -9.22
N ALA A 29 -1.40 22.95 -9.88
CA ALA A 29 -0.41 22.51 -10.86
C ALA A 29 1.06 22.66 -10.41
N LYS A 30 1.34 23.15 -9.20
CA LYS A 30 2.73 23.42 -8.76
C LYS A 30 3.38 22.33 -7.88
N ARG A 31 2.74 21.17 -7.69
CA ARG A 31 3.25 20.10 -6.81
C ARG A 31 4.07 19.01 -7.49
N TYR A 32 4.35 19.12 -8.79
CA TYR A 32 5.01 18.06 -9.57
C TYR A 32 6.44 18.38 -10.01
N LEU A 33 7.02 19.50 -9.58
CA LEU A 33 8.36 19.94 -10.03
C LEU A 33 9.45 19.89 -8.95
N GLU A 34 9.13 19.47 -7.73
CA GLU A 34 10.11 19.32 -6.67
C GLU A 34 10.25 17.83 -6.32
N PRO A 35 11.39 17.17 -6.63
CA PRO A 35 11.65 15.85 -6.09
C PRO A 35 11.69 15.96 -4.55
N PRO A 36 11.12 15.00 -3.80
CA PRO A 36 11.19 15.06 -2.35
C PRO A 36 12.66 14.98 -1.94
N SER A 37 13.21 16.11 -1.51
CA SER A 37 14.50 16.17 -0.82
C SER A 37 14.29 15.58 0.57
N GLY A 38 14.27 14.25 0.63
CA GLY A 38 14.13 13.50 1.87
C GLY A 38 15.31 13.76 2.78
N GLY A 39 15.17 14.73 3.68
CA GLY A 39 16.19 15.04 4.69
C GLY A 39 16.37 13.91 5.71
N PRO A 40 17.38 14.00 6.59
CA PRO A 40 17.66 13.00 7.62
C PRO A 40 16.46 12.64 8.51
N GLN A 41 15.53 13.57 8.72
CA GLN A 41 14.30 13.32 9.50
C GLN A 41 13.34 12.36 8.77
N THR A 42 13.13 12.54 7.47
CA THR A 42 12.26 11.65 6.66
C THR A 42 12.80 10.22 6.61
N LEU A 43 14.13 10.07 6.58
CA LEU A 43 14.79 8.77 6.65
C LEU A 43 14.64 8.13 8.03
N ARG A 44 14.72 8.92 9.10
CA ARG A 44 14.51 8.43 10.47
C ARG A 44 13.05 8.03 10.71
N GLU A 45 12.11 8.82 10.22
CA GLU A 45 10.68 8.54 10.31
C GLU A 45 10.31 7.29 9.52
N GLY A 46 10.83 7.15 8.29
CA GLY A 46 10.69 5.92 7.50
C GLY A 46 11.26 4.68 8.20
N ARG A 47 12.41 4.80 8.88
CA ARG A 47 12.98 3.69 9.67
C ARG A 47 12.18 3.34 10.93
N GLN A 48 11.38 4.28 11.44
CA GLN A 48 10.57 4.10 12.64
C GLN A 48 9.15 3.59 12.36
N LEU A 49 8.80 3.36 11.08
CA LEU A 49 7.49 2.83 10.70
C LEU A 49 7.12 1.58 11.53
N ARG A 50 5.93 1.63 12.14
CA ARG A 50 5.28 0.50 12.82
C ARG A 50 3.91 0.32 12.19
N ILE A 51 3.63 -0.88 11.70
CA ILE A 51 2.36 -1.23 11.07
C ILE A 51 1.49 -1.93 12.12
N ASP A 52 0.34 -1.36 12.44
CA ASP A 52 -0.66 -1.99 13.30
C ASP A 52 -1.37 -3.11 12.53
N ALA A 53 -1.44 -4.30 13.12
CA ALA A 53 -2.12 -5.46 12.53
C ALA A 53 -3.40 -5.83 13.29
N THR A 54 -3.98 -4.89 14.05
CA THR A 54 -5.17 -5.11 14.89
C THR A 54 -6.38 -4.25 14.48
N ASP A 55 -6.19 -3.22 13.65
CA ASP A 55 -7.29 -2.40 13.14
C ASP A 55 -8.11 -3.15 12.07
N ALA A 56 -9.32 -3.56 12.42
CA ALA A 56 -10.21 -4.32 11.56
C ALA A 56 -10.54 -3.64 10.22
N VAL A 57 -10.63 -2.30 10.18
CA VAL A 57 -10.92 -1.56 8.94
C VAL A 57 -9.72 -1.63 8.01
N GLN A 58 -8.53 -1.42 8.56
CA GLN A 58 -7.28 -1.53 7.80
C GLN A 58 -7.04 -2.95 7.29
N LEU A 59 -7.30 -3.96 8.12
CA LEU A 59 -7.18 -5.37 7.73
C LEU A 59 -8.16 -5.73 6.60
N GLY A 60 -9.40 -5.26 6.66
CA GLY A 60 -10.40 -5.49 5.61
C GLY A 60 -9.97 -4.91 4.26
N ARG A 61 -9.46 -3.67 4.26
CA ARG A 61 -8.88 -3.03 3.06
C ARG A 61 -7.66 -3.81 2.55
N GLY A 62 -6.76 -4.17 3.45
CA GLY A 62 -5.54 -4.92 3.14
C GLY A 62 -5.82 -6.26 2.48
N MET A 63 -6.80 -7.01 2.99
CA MET A 63 -7.22 -8.29 2.43
C MET A 63 -7.73 -8.15 0.99
N GLN A 64 -8.54 -7.13 0.70
CA GLN A 64 -9.06 -6.87 -0.65
C GLN A 64 -7.93 -6.53 -1.63
N LEU A 65 -7.01 -5.65 -1.22
CA LEU A 65 -5.85 -5.26 -2.02
C LEU A 65 -4.91 -6.45 -2.25
N TYR A 66 -4.67 -7.27 -1.22
CA TYR A 66 -3.86 -8.49 -1.33
C TYR A 66 -4.43 -9.44 -2.39
N ALA A 67 -5.74 -9.68 -2.35
CA ALA A 67 -6.41 -10.55 -3.33
C ALA A 67 -6.28 -10.01 -4.76
N GLN A 68 -6.29 -8.70 -4.95
CA GLN A 68 -6.21 -8.06 -6.27
C GLN A 68 -4.80 -8.01 -6.85
N ALA A 69 -3.78 -7.81 -6.00
CA ALA A 69 -2.44 -7.44 -6.44
C ALA A 69 -1.34 -8.43 -6.07
N CYS A 70 -1.54 -9.28 -5.04
CA CYS A 70 -0.48 -10.10 -4.46
C CYS A 70 -0.75 -11.60 -4.64
N ALA A 71 -2.00 -12.01 -4.52
CA ALA A 71 -2.41 -13.42 -4.46
C ALA A 71 -2.12 -14.21 -5.75
N SER A 72 -2.00 -13.55 -6.90
CA SER A 72 -1.65 -14.21 -8.18
C SER A 72 -0.28 -14.87 -8.15
N CYS A 73 0.64 -14.35 -7.35
CA CYS A 73 1.98 -14.91 -7.15
C CYS A 73 2.14 -15.53 -5.76
N HIS A 74 1.69 -14.85 -4.71
CA HIS A 74 1.87 -15.29 -3.33
C HIS A 74 0.80 -16.26 -2.83
N GLY A 75 -0.16 -16.64 -3.67
CA GLY A 75 -1.23 -17.57 -3.34
C GLY A 75 -2.40 -16.90 -2.60
N VAL A 76 -3.60 -17.44 -2.75
CA VAL A 76 -4.82 -16.90 -2.12
C VAL A 76 -4.84 -17.11 -0.60
N LYS A 77 -4.07 -18.08 -0.11
CA LYS A 77 -3.87 -18.40 1.31
C LYS A 77 -2.48 -18.01 1.80
N LEU A 78 -1.77 -17.14 1.07
CA LEU A 78 -0.41 -16.71 1.39
C LEU A 78 0.64 -17.84 1.31
N GLU A 79 0.33 -18.93 0.63
CA GLU A 79 1.14 -20.16 0.56
C GLU A 79 2.35 -20.06 -0.38
N GLY A 80 2.42 -19.01 -1.20
CA GLY A 80 3.48 -18.80 -2.18
C GLY A 80 3.43 -19.78 -3.35
N GLN A 81 4.47 -19.76 -4.17
CA GLN A 81 4.65 -20.71 -5.25
C GLN A 81 5.28 -22.02 -4.74
N PRO A 82 5.01 -23.18 -5.39
CA PRO A 82 5.71 -24.42 -5.10
C PRO A 82 7.23 -24.26 -5.25
N ASN A 83 8.00 -25.00 -4.44
CA ASN A 83 9.47 -24.99 -4.47
C ASN A 83 10.06 -23.58 -4.42
N TRP A 84 9.45 -22.64 -3.68
CA TRP A 84 9.88 -21.24 -3.64
C TRP A 84 11.32 -20.99 -3.18
N ARG A 85 11.98 -22.01 -2.61
CA ARG A 85 13.40 -21.97 -2.22
C ARG A 85 14.35 -22.42 -3.35
N GLU A 86 13.83 -22.88 -4.46
CA GLU A 86 14.59 -23.30 -5.64
C GLU A 86 14.46 -22.27 -6.74
N ARG A 87 15.55 -22.03 -7.48
CA ARG A 87 15.53 -21.08 -8.60
C ARG A 87 14.74 -21.66 -9.77
N LEU A 88 13.96 -20.81 -10.41
CA LEU A 88 13.33 -21.09 -11.70
C LEU A 88 14.40 -21.23 -12.81
N ALA A 89 14.01 -21.73 -13.97
CA ALA A 89 14.89 -21.87 -15.14
C ALA A 89 15.51 -20.52 -15.60
N ASN A 90 14.83 -19.40 -15.32
CA ASN A 90 15.33 -18.04 -15.58
C ASN A 90 16.34 -17.54 -14.51
N GLY A 91 16.66 -18.37 -13.51
CA GLY A 91 17.57 -18.05 -12.40
C GLY A 91 16.95 -17.24 -11.27
N ARG A 92 15.68 -16.80 -11.36
CA ARG A 92 14.99 -16.01 -10.33
C ARG A 92 14.34 -16.91 -9.27
N MET A 93 14.02 -16.34 -8.11
CA MET A 93 13.29 -17.07 -7.06
C MET A 93 11.78 -16.94 -7.31
N PRO A 94 11.01 -18.02 -7.13
CA PRO A 94 9.55 -17.95 -7.09
C PRO A 94 9.06 -17.07 -5.92
N ALA A 95 7.80 -16.64 -5.98
CA ALA A 95 7.19 -15.86 -4.92
C ALA A 95 7.12 -16.69 -3.61
N PRO A 96 7.74 -16.22 -2.50
CA PRO A 96 7.72 -16.94 -1.24
C PRO A 96 6.33 -16.88 -0.56
N PRO A 97 6.03 -17.82 0.34
CA PRO A 97 4.88 -17.73 1.21
C PRO A 97 4.98 -16.49 2.11
N HIS A 98 3.83 -15.87 2.32
CA HIS A 98 3.66 -14.84 3.33
C HIS A 98 3.05 -15.39 4.63
N ASP A 99 2.61 -16.65 4.65
CA ASP A 99 2.21 -17.36 5.88
C ASP A 99 3.40 -17.79 6.76
N ALA A 100 3.12 -18.61 7.78
CA ALA A 100 4.11 -19.12 8.72
C ALA A 100 5.19 -20.02 8.10
N SER A 101 4.99 -20.56 6.89
CA SER A 101 5.96 -21.43 6.19
C SER A 101 7.06 -20.64 5.46
N GLY A 102 6.83 -19.33 5.26
CA GLY A 102 7.73 -18.38 4.66
C GLY A 102 8.73 -17.75 5.63
N HIS A 103 9.35 -16.65 5.21
CA HIS A 103 10.31 -15.89 6.04
C HIS A 103 9.96 -14.40 6.17
N THR A 104 8.81 -13.95 5.66
CA THR A 104 8.44 -12.53 5.59
C THR A 104 8.50 -11.84 6.96
N TRP A 105 8.11 -12.56 8.01
CA TRP A 105 8.14 -12.12 9.41
C TRP A 105 9.55 -11.88 9.99
N HIS A 106 10.63 -12.25 9.29
CA HIS A 106 11.99 -11.89 9.69
C HIS A 106 12.36 -10.43 9.37
N HIS A 107 11.53 -9.71 8.60
CA HIS A 107 11.83 -8.37 8.12
C HIS A 107 11.06 -7.30 8.88
N ALA A 108 11.75 -6.21 9.20
CA ALA A 108 11.15 -5.04 9.83
C ALA A 108 10.07 -4.38 8.96
N ASP A 109 9.08 -3.74 9.58
CA ASP A 109 8.00 -3.01 8.88
C ASP A 109 8.52 -2.04 7.80
N ALA A 110 9.53 -1.23 8.15
CA ALA A 110 10.15 -0.29 7.20
C ALA A 110 10.79 -0.99 5.99
N VAL A 111 11.36 -2.18 6.19
CA VAL A 111 11.97 -2.98 5.11
C VAL A 111 10.89 -3.58 4.23
N LEU A 112 9.84 -4.16 4.82
CA LEU A 112 8.70 -4.71 4.09
C LEU A 112 8.02 -3.63 3.25
N PHE A 113 7.78 -2.46 3.84
CA PHE A 113 7.23 -1.30 3.13
C PHE A 113 8.12 -0.87 1.96
N ALA A 114 9.44 -0.75 2.18
CA ALA A 114 10.38 -0.37 1.12
C ALA A 114 10.44 -1.40 -0.02
N ILE A 115 10.39 -2.70 0.28
CA ILE A 115 10.34 -3.77 -0.71
C ILE A 115 9.05 -3.67 -1.54
N THR A 116 7.89 -3.51 -0.90
CA THR A 116 6.61 -3.41 -1.63
C THR A 116 6.55 -2.13 -2.47
N LYS A 117 6.96 -0.99 -1.91
CA LYS A 117 6.90 0.30 -2.59
C LYS A 117 7.89 0.40 -3.76
N ASN A 118 9.14 -0.02 -3.55
CA ASN A 118 10.24 0.25 -4.48
C ASN A 118 10.76 -1.01 -5.19
N GLY A 119 10.27 -2.19 -4.83
CA GLY A 119 10.78 -3.48 -5.30
C GLY A 119 12.03 -3.96 -4.56
N LEU A 120 12.51 -5.14 -4.95
CA LEU A 120 13.77 -5.72 -4.47
C LEU A 120 14.97 -5.11 -5.22
N VAL A 121 15.34 -3.89 -4.82
CA VAL A 121 16.44 -3.12 -5.39
C VAL A 121 17.79 -3.69 -4.92
N ALA A 122 18.60 -4.16 -5.86
CA ALA A 122 19.90 -4.75 -5.58
C ALA A 122 20.84 -3.78 -4.83
N GLY A 123 21.40 -4.25 -3.72
CA GLY A 123 22.26 -3.47 -2.83
C GLY A 123 21.53 -2.54 -1.86
N VAL A 124 20.19 -2.44 -1.94
CA VAL A 124 19.37 -1.60 -1.06
C VAL A 124 18.42 -2.46 -0.24
N THR A 125 17.47 -3.13 -0.89
CA THR A 125 16.48 -4.03 -0.26
C THR A 125 16.71 -5.50 -0.60
N ALA A 126 17.71 -5.79 -1.45
CA ALA A 126 18.12 -7.14 -1.82
C ALA A 126 19.66 -7.23 -1.98
N PRO A 127 20.26 -8.44 -2.01
CA PRO A 127 21.68 -8.60 -2.30
C PRO A 127 22.11 -7.96 -3.62
N LYS A 128 23.40 -7.62 -3.76
CA LYS A 128 23.95 -7.10 -5.02
C LYS A 128 23.71 -8.11 -6.14
N GLY A 129 23.29 -7.63 -7.31
CA GLY A 129 22.98 -8.46 -8.48
C GLY A 129 21.68 -9.27 -8.38
N TYR A 130 20.88 -9.10 -7.32
CA TYR A 130 19.59 -9.78 -7.21
C TYR A 130 18.57 -9.19 -8.20
N VAL A 131 17.82 -10.06 -8.88
CA VAL A 131 16.76 -9.70 -9.82
C VAL A 131 15.49 -10.44 -9.41
N SER A 132 14.40 -9.70 -9.24
CA SER A 132 13.10 -10.24 -8.81
C SER A 132 12.05 -10.10 -9.92
N ASP A 133 11.08 -11.01 -9.91
CA ASP A 133 9.83 -10.89 -10.67
C ASP A 133 8.77 -10.04 -9.92
N MET A 134 8.99 -9.70 -8.64
CA MET A 134 8.08 -8.88 -7.85
C MET A 134 8.14 -7.41 -8.34
N PRO A 135 7.02 -6.83 -8.82
CA PRO A 135 6.98 -5.45 -9.27
C PRO A 135 7.05 -4.48 -8.08
N ALA A 136 7.50 -3.24 -8.34
CA ALA A 136 7.38 -2.14 -7.40
C ALA A 136 5.97 -1.53 -7.48
N PHE A 137 5.33 -1.30 -6.33
CA PHE A 137 3.94 -0.81 -6.28
C PHE A 137 3.81 0.70 -6.04
N GLY A 138 4.91 1.42 -5.78
CA GLY A 138 4.86 2.84 -5.40
C GLY A 138 4.30 3.80 -6.46
N GLN A 139 4.06 3.33 -7.69
CA GLN A 139 3.36 4.10 -8.73
C GLN A 139 1.88 3.73 -8.88
N SER A 140 1.47 2.56 -8.37
CA SER A 140 0.12 2.01 -8.52
C SER A 140 -0.65 1.90 -7.20
N MET A 141 0.01 2.02 -6.05
CA MET A 141 -0.58 1.97 -4.72
C MET A 141 -0.09 3.13 -3.85
N SER A 142 -0.99 3.67 -3.02
CA SER A 142 -0.64 4.67 -2.01
C SER A 142 0.12 4.03 -0.84
N ASP A 143 0.78 4.86 -0.03
CA ASP A 143 1.50 4.39 1.16
C ASP A 143 0.55 3.71 2.15
N ASP A 144 -0.66 4.26 2.34
CA ASP A 144 -1.69 3.67 3.20
C ASP A 144 -2.20 2.32 2.67
N ASP A 145 -2.28 2.15 1.35
CA ASP A 145 -2.66 0.88 0.74
C ASP A 145 -1.58 -0.19 0.96
N ILE A 146 -0.30 0.18 0.80
CA ILE A 146 0.82 -0.71 1.07
C ILE A 146 0.83 -1.11 2.56
N ILE A 147 0.64 -0.15 3.46
CA ILE A 147 0.54 -0.40 4.90
C ILE A 147 -0.62 -1.34 5.19
N ALA A 148 -1.80 -1.13 4.58
CA ALA A 148 -2.96 -2.00 4.77
C ALA A 148 -2.70 -3.44 4.32
N VAL A 149 -2.10 -3.65 3.14
CA VAL A 149 -1.73 -4.99 2.65
C VAL A 149 -0.76 -5.67 3.61
N LEU A 150 0.26 -4.95 4.08
CA LEU A 150 1.22 -5.48 5.03
C LEU A 150 0.58 -5.79 6.39
N ALA A 151 -0.33 -4.95 6.88
CA ALA A 151 -1.10 -5.20 8.09
C ALA A 151 -1.90 -6.51 7.99
N TYR A 152 -2.58 -6.73 6.85
CA TYR A 152 -3.27 -7.98 6.58
C TYR A 152 -2.33 -9.19 6.62
N ILE A 153 -1.21 -9.14 5.91
CA ILE A 153 -0.21 -10.23 5.95
C ILE A 153 0.24 -10.51 7.39
N LYS A 154 0.57 -9.47 8.15
CA LYS A 154 1.01 -9.57 9.55
C LYS A 154 -0.05 -10.22 10.44
N SER A 155 -1.32 -9.94 10.23
CA SER A 155 -2.42 -10.51 11.03
C SER A 155 -2.59 -12.02 10.89
N THR A 156 -2.00 -12.63 9.85
CA THR A 156 -2.07 -14.08 9.62
C THR A 156 -1.05 -14.88 10.42
N TRP A 157 -0.07 -14.21 11.02
CA TRP A 157 1.05 -14.90 11.66
C TRP A 157 0.71 -15.40 13.07
N PRO A 158 1.12 -16.62 13.43
CA PRO A 158 1.09 -17.06 14.81
C PRO A 158 1.91 -16.13 15.71
N GLU A 159 1.50 -16.00 16.97
CA GLU A 159 2.08 -15.02 17.89
C GLU A 159 3.61 -15.11 18.03
N LYS A 160 4.18 -16.32 17.97
CA LYS A 160 5.64 -16.50 17.96
C LYS A 160 6.32 -15.73 16.83
N MET A 161 5.76 -15.77 15.62
CA MET A 161 6.34 -15.11 14.45
C MET A 161 6.04 -13.61 14.45
N ALA A 162 4.83 -13.23 14.89
CA ALA A 162 4.50 -11.83 15.12
C ALA A 162 5.46 -11.18 16.13
N ALA A 163 5.83 -11.88 17.21
CA ALA A 163 6.81 -11.40 18.19
C ALA A 163 8.20 -11.20 17.58
N VAL A 164 8.69 -12.17 16.78
CA VAL A 164 9.96 -12.02 16.05
C VAL A 164 9.93 -10.81 15.12
N GLN A 165 8.81 -10.59 14.43
CA GLN A 165 8.70 -9.46 13.51
C GLN A 165 8.68 -8.10 14.23
N ARG A 166 7.99 -8.02 15.38
CA ARG A 166 8.01 -6.83 16.24
C ARG A 166 9.43 -6.53 16.72
N GLU A 167 10.20 -7.56 17.09
CA GLU A 167 11.61 -7.43 17.48
C GLU A 167 12.48 -6.96 16.31
N ALA A 168 12.37 -7.57 15.13
CA ALA A 168 13.10 -7.13 13.93
C ALA A 168 12.81 -5.66 13.61
N THR A 169 11.54 -5.24 13.76
CA THR A 169 11.12 -3.85 13.59
C THR A 169 11.73 -2.92 14.65
N ALA A 170 11.76 -3.34 15.92
CA ALA A 170 12.40 -2.57 16.98
C ALA A 170 13.90 -2.39 16.76
N GLN A 171 14.62 -3.47 16.42
CA GLN A 171 16.05 -3.44 16.13
C GLN A 171 16.38 -2.56 14.94
N TYR A 172 15.58 -2.61 13.87
CA TYR A 172 15.79 -1.79 12.69
C TYR A 172 15.56 -0.29 12.95
N ALA A 173 14.63 0.05 13.84
CA ALA A 173 14.34 1.43 14.22
C ALA A 173 15.40 2.05 15.16
N SER A 174 16.21 1.22 15.84
CA SER A 174 17.24 1.68 16.76
C SER A 174 18.32 2.52 16.06
N PRO A 175 18.78 3.62 16.68
CA PRO A 175 19.99 4.32 16.25
C PRO A 175 21.18 3.35 16.23
N LYS A 176 22.05 3.49 15.22
CA LYS A 176 23.35 2.81 15.22
C LYS A 176 24.39 3.67 15.90
#